data_AF-A0A920IAR2-F1
#
_entry.id   AF-A0A920IAR2-F1
#
_cell.length_a   1.000
_cell.length_b   1.000
_cell.length_c   1.000
_cell.angle_alpha   90.00
_cell.angle_beta   90.00
_cell.angle_gamma   90.00
#
_symmetry.space_group_name_H-M   'P 1'
#
loop_
_entity.id
_entity.type
_entity.pdbx_description
1 polymer ?
#
loop_
_entity_poly.entity_id
_entity_poly.type
_entity_poly.pdbx_seq_one_letter_code
_entity_poly.pdbx_strand_id
1 'polypeptide(L)'
;MLETRKPDDIFMPLKNLISEIFTITIPDQVASLSAQELSEGCQGLGIKATAKSSLSEALSATSKSEFVVICGSLYLAGHALLLNDTLPE
;
A
#
# COMPACT_ATOMS: atom_id res chain seq x y z
N MET A 1 -2.37 -1.03 5.53
CA MET A 1 -3.65 -1.80 5.63
C MET A 1 -4.01 -1.88 7.11
N LEU A 2 -5.29 -2.00 7.47
CA LEU A 2 -5.67 -2.18 8.88
C LEU A 2 -5.40 -3.62 9.35
N GLU A 3 -5.08 -3.80 10.63
CA GLU A 3 -4.79 -5.09 11.26
C GLU A 3 -5.94 -6.11 11.20
N THR A 4 -7.17 -5.63 10.99
CA THR A 4 -8.38 -6.47 10.88
C THR A 4 -8.52 -7.18 9.54
N ARG A 5 -7.60 -6.97 8.59
CA ARG A 5 -7.61 -7.57 7.26
C ARG A 5 -6.32 -8.33 7.00
N LYS A 6 -6.45 -9.55 6.48
CA LYS A 6 -5.32 -10.36 6.06
C LYS A 6 -4.83 -9.89 4.69
N PRO A 7 -3.51 -9.69 4.49
CA PRO A 7 -2.95 -9.33 3.19
C PRO A 7 -3.31 -10.33 2.08
N ASP A 8 -3.34 -11.62 2.42
CA ASP A 8 -3.61 -12.76 1.54
C ASP A 8 -4.94 -12.59 0.78
N ASP A 9 -6.00 -12.21 1.49
CA ASP A 9 -7.35 -12.04 0.93
C ASP A 9 -7.40 -10.99 -0.19
N ILE A 10 -6.48 -10.02 -0.15
CA ILE A 10 -6.43 -8.90 -1.09
C ILE A 10 -5.40 -9.14 -2.20
N PHE A 11 -4.20 -9.62 -1.86
CA PHE A 11 -3.09 -9.67 -2.79
C PHE A 11 -2.96 -10.99 -3.54
N MET A 12 -3.50 -12.09 -3.02
CA MET A 12 -3.42 -13.39 -3.71
C MET A 12 -4.12 -13.40 -5.08
N PRO A 13 -5.32 -12.78 -5.24
CA PRO A 13 -5.94 -12.61 -6.56
C PRO A 13 -5.12 -11.74 -7.53
N LEU A 14 -4.28 -10.85 -7.00
CA LEU A 14 -3.49 -9.88 -7.77
C LEU A 14 -2.07 -10.35 -8.08
N LYS A 15 -1.62 -11.46 -7.47
CA LYS A 15 -0.23 -11.92 -7.48
C LYS A 15 0.43 -11.97 -8.87
N ASN A 16 -0.31 -12.36 -9.90
CA ASN A 16 0.21 -12.48 -11.27
C ASN A 16 0.05 -11.20 -12.12
N LEU A 17 -0.59 -10.17 -11.57
CA LEU A 17 -0.87 -8.89 -12.25
C LEU A 17 0.05 -7.76 -11.75
N ILE A 18 0.66 -7.94 -10.58
CA ILE A 18 1.47 -6.93 -9.92
C ILE A 18 2.96 -7.26 -10.03
N SER A 19 3.76 -6.25 -10.38
CA SER A 19 5.22 -6.40 -10.47
C SER A 19 5.90 -6.26 -9.11
N GLU A 20 5.43 -5.30 -8.30
CA GLU A 20 5.99 -4.98 -6.99
C GLU A 20 4.96 -4.23 -6.14
N ILE A 21 5.00 -4.44 -4.83
CA ILE A 21 4.20 -3.71 -3.84
C ILE A 21 5.13 -2.79 -3.03
N PHE A 22 4.70 -1.54 -2.83
CA PHE A 22 5.29 -0.67 -1.83
C PHE A 22 4.31 -0.50 -0.68
N THR A 23 4.73 -0.84 0.54
CA THR A 23 3.88 -0.80 1.74
C THR A 23 4.20 0.42 2.58
N ILE A 24 3.19 1.02 3.20
CA ILE A 24 3.35 2.13 4.15
C ILE A 24 2.49 1.89 5.39
N THR A 25 2.93 2.44 6.52
CA THR A 25 2.08 2.65 7.69
C THR A 25 1.14 3.81 7.39
N ILE A 26 -0.16 3.65 7.60
CA ILE A 26 -1.13 4.72 7.31
C ILE A 26 -1.01 5.80 8.41
N PRO A 27 -0.75 7.07 8.06
CA PRO A 27 -0.66 8.15 9.06
C PRO A 27 -1.93 8.28 9.89
N ASP A 28 -1.77 8.61 11.18
CA ASP A 28 -2.86 8.84 12.14
C ASP A 28 -3.83 7.66 12.33
N GLN A 29 -3.46 6.44 11.90
CA GLN A 29 -4.26 5.23 12.06
C GLN A 29 -3.58 4.24 13.01
N VAL A 30 -4.02 4.20 14.27
CA VAL A 30 -3.46 3.31 15.31
C VAL A 30 -3.60 1.83 14.93
N ALA A 31 -4.71 1.45 14.29
CA ALA A 31 -4.96 0.08 13.85
C ALA A 31 -4.28 -0.27 12.50
N SER A 32 -3.37 0.58 12.00
CA SER A 32 -2.60 0.27 10.79
C SER A 32 -1.52 -0.75 11.11
N LEU A 33 -1.41 -1.79 10.28
CA LEU A 33 -0.18 -2.58 10.19
C LEU A 33 0.99 -1.65 9.88
N SER A 34 2.16 -1.96 10.44
CA SER A 34 3.37 -1.26 10.04
C SER A 34 3.72 -1.59 8.59
N ALA A 35 4.43 -0.67 7.93
CA ALA A 35 4.95 -0.89 6.59
C ALA A 35 5.74 -2.20 6.49
N GLN A 36 6.56 -2.49 7.50
CA GLN A 36 7.43 -3.66 7.54
C GLN A 36 6.64 -4.96 7.67
N GLU A 37 5.73 -5.06 8.65
CA GLU A 37 4.89 -6.25 8.84
C GLU A 37 4.07 -6.57 7.59
N LEU A 38 3.52 -5.54 6.93
CA LEU A 38 2.76 -5.74 5.70
C LEU A 38 3.65 -6.20 4.54
N SER A 39 4.87 -5.66 4.44
CA SER A 39 5.84 -6.07 3.42
C SER A 39 6.23 -7.53 3.59
N GLU A 40 6.54 -7.95 4.82
CA GLU A 40 6.89 -9.33 5.15
C GLU A 40 5.73 -10.29 4.85
N GLY A 41 4.49 -9.90 5.20
CA GLY A 41 3.29 -10.67 4.84
C GLY A 41 3.17 -10.87 3.32
N CYS A 42 3.38 -9.82 2.52
CA CYS A 42 3.34 -9.92 1.06
C CYS A 42 4.49 -10.78 0.50
N GLN A 43 5.69 -10.65 1.06
CA GLN A 43 6.84 -11.47 0.68
C GLN A 43 6.60 -12.96 0.98
N GLY A 44 5.94 -13.27 2.11
CA GLY A 44 5.52 -14.63 2.45
C GLY A 44 4.58 -15.26 1.43
N LEU A 45 3.82 -14.44 0.70
CA LEU A 45 2.97 -14.87 -0.42
C LEU A 45 3.73 -15.03 -1.74
N GLY A 46 5.05 -14.77 -1.75
CA GLY A 46 5.88 -14.77 -2.95
C GLY A 46 5.66 -13.55 -3.84
N ILE A 47 5.23 -12.42 -3.27
CA ILE A 47 5.09 -11.14 -3.96
C ILE A 47 6.27 -10.26 -3.60
N LYS A 48 6.91 -9.63 -4.59
CA LYS A 48 7.96 -8.64 -4.33
C LYS A 48 7.34 -7.45 -3.60
N ALA A 49 7.74 -7.20 -2.36
CA ALA A 49 7.24 -6.08 -1.57
C ALA A 49 8.38 -5.37 -0.84
N THR A 50 8.26 -4.04 -0.72
CA THR A 50 9.24 -3.19 -0.05
C THR A 50 8.53 -2.18 0.86
N ALA A 51 8.93 -2.11 2.13
CA ALA A 51 8.44 -1.11 3.07
C ALA A 51 9.00 0.29 2.76
N LYS A 52 8.14 1.30 2.90
CA LYS A 52 8.43 2.72 2.66
C LYS A 52 7.96 3.57 3.83
N SER A 53 8.68 4.66 4.09
CA SER A 53 8.41 5.54 5.24
C SER A 53 7.18 6.43 5.05
N SER A 54 6.78 6.69 3.80
CA SER A 54 5.64 7.55 3.47
C SER A 54 5.07 7.23 2.09
N LEU A 55 3.87 7.73 1.82
CA LEU A 55 3.25 7.62 0.50
C LEU A 55 4.09 8.32 -0.59
N SER A 56 4.70 9.46 -0.29
CA SER A 56 5.57 10.17 -1.24
C SER A 56 6.83 9.35 -1.59
N GLU A 57 7.45 8.68 -0.61
CA GLU A 57 8.60 7.81 -0.88
C GLU A 57 8.20 6.59 -1.71
N ALA A 58 7.02 6.01 -1.46
CA ALA A 58 6.48 4.90 -2.25
C ALA A 58 6.22 5.32 -3.70
N LEU A 59 5.60 6.47 -3.94
CA LEU A 59 5.33 6.99 -5.28
C LEU A 59 6.61 7.37 -6.03
N SER A 60 7.63 7.86 -5.33
CA SER A 60 8.94 8.14 -5.96
C SER A 60 9.60 6.87 -6.49
N ALA A 61 9.41 5.74 -5.81
CA ALA A 61 9.90 4.43 -6.23
C ALA A 61 9.13 3.86 -7.45
N THR A 62 7.94 4.38 -7.76
CA THR A 62 7.13 4.00 -8.93
C THR A 62 7.32 4.93 -10.13
N SER A 63 8.32 5.80 -10.14
CA SER A 63 8.56 6.80 -11.20
C SER A 63 8.73 6.21 -12.62
N LYS A 64 9.08 4.93 -12.73
CA LYS A 64 9.21 4.21 -14.02
C LYS A 64 7.99 3.32 -14.34
N SER A 65 6.99 3.28 -13.48
CA SER A 65 5.80 2.45 -13.66
C SER A 65 4.79 3.18 -14.55
N GLU A 66 4.20 2.47 -15.52
CA GLU A 66 3.13 3.05 -16.36
C GLU A 66 1.82 3.22 -15.58
N PHE A 67 1.52 2.28 -14.68
CA PHE A 67 0.32 2.28 -13.85
C PHE A 67 0.66 2.03 -12.39
N VAL A 68 0.03 2.81 -11.51
CA VAL A 68 0.18 2.70 -10.05
C VAL A 68 -1.20 2.56 -9.44
N VAL A 69 -1.37 1.55 -8.58
CA VAL A 69 -2.62 1.30 -7.84
C VAL A 69 -2.39 1.57 -6.36
N ILE A 70 -3.08 2.55 -5.80
CA ILE A 70 -3.11 2.82 -4.36
C ILE A 70 -4.31 2.09 -3.77
N CYS A 71 -4.09 1.09 -2.90
CA CYS A 71 -5.18 0.24 -2.41
C CYS A 71 -4.95 -0.30 -0.98
N GLY A 72 -5.95 -1.01 -0.46
CA GLY A 72 -5.87 -1.74 0.81
C GLY A 72 -6.44 -1.01 2.04
N SER A 73 -6.85 0.26 1.91
CA SER A 73 -7.58 0.99 2.95
C SER A 73 -8.26 2.24 2.41
N LEU A 74 -9.47 2.55 2.88
CA LEU A 74 -10.12 3.83 2.62
C LEU A 74 -9.38 5.01 3.25
N TYR A 75 -8.76 4.82 4.43
CA TYR A 75 -7.92 5.85 5.05
C TYR A 75 -6.69 6.18 4.20
N LEU A 76 -6.09 5.16 3.57
CA LEU A 76 -4.99 5.38 2.62
C LEU A 76 -5.46 6.10 1.36
N ALA A 77 -6.62 5.70 0.81
CA ALA A 77 -7.21 6.38 -0.34
C ALA A 77 -7.50 7.86 -0.02
N GLY A 78 -8.09 8.15 1.14
CA GLY A 78 -8.31 9.52 1.61
C GLY A 78 -7.02 10.31 1.78
N HIS A 79 -5.98 9.71 2.36
CA HIS A 79 -4.67 10.34 2.48
C HIS A 79 -4.05 10.65 1.10
N ALA A 80 -4.19 9.75 0.13
CA ALA A 80 -3.72 9.98 -1.24
C ALA A 80 -4.48 11.12 -1.94
N LEU A 81 -5.80 11.18 -1.79
CA LEU A 81 -6.62 12.27 -2.34
C LEU A 81 -6.27 13.63 -1.70
N LEU A 82 -6.00 13.65 -0.40
CA LEU A 82 -5.54 14.85 0.30
C LEU A 82 -4.20 15.34 -0.25
N LEU A 83 -3.21 14.46 -0.42
CA LEU A 83 -1.90 14.84 -0.98
C LEU A 83 -1.98 15.29 -2.45
N ASN A 84 -3.04 14.89 -3.17
CA ASN A 84 -3.25 15.22 -4.57
C ASN A 84 -4.21 16.41 -4.76
N ASP A 85 -4.67 17.06 -3.69
CA ASP A 85 -5.63 18.17 -3.73
C ASP A 85 -6.95 17.83 -4.47
N THR A 86 -7.40 16.58 -4.39
CA THR A 86 -8.61 16.07 -5.06
C THR A 86 -9.59 15.46 -4.06
N LEU A 87 -9.91 16.19 -3.00
CA LEU A 87 -10.92 15.75 -2.03
C LEU A 87 -12.32 15.71 -2.66
N PRO A 88 -13.20 14.77 -2.25
CA PRO A 88 -14.59 14.75 -2.70
C PRO A 88 -15.33 16.04 -2.32
N GLU A 89 -16.27 16.46 -3.17
CA GLU A 89 -17.24 17.54 -2.86
C GLU A 89 -18.24 17.11 -1.77
#